data_AF-A0A149R0C6-F1
#
_entry.id   AF-A0A149R0C6-F1
#
_cell.length_a   1.000
_cell.length_b   1.000
_cell.length_c   1.000
_cell.angle_alpha   90.00
_cell.angle_beta   90.00
_cell.angle_gamma   90.00
#
_symmetry.space_group_name_H-M   'P 1'
#
loop_
_entity.id
_entity.type
_entity.pdbx_description
1 polymer ?
#
loop_
_entity_poly.entity_id
_entity_poly.type
_entity_poly.pdbx_seq_one_letter_code
_entity_poly.pdbx_strand_id
1 'polypeptide(L)'
;MVRYIYQQAEWPDFRWDKDAISHELAAVRHRQGRLLGRMESLGFDFRSEAVLQTLTEDVIKSSEIEGENLDREQVRSSIARRLGMDIGALAPVDRDVEGVVEMMLDATKHYADSLTEERLFAWHAALFPTGRNGMSRILRPSCGKYA
;
A
#
# COMPACT_ATOMS: atom_id res chain seq x y z
N MET A 1 -8.45 12.92 27.26
CA MET A 1 -7.37 12.15 26.58
C MET A 1 -8.03 11.10 25.73
N VAL A 2 -7.76 11.07 24.43
CA VAL A 2 -8.35 10.08 23.51
C VAL A 2 -7.70 8.73 23.82
N ARG A 3 -8.51 7.70 24.07
CA ARG A 3 -8.02 6.32 24.23
C ARG A 3 -7.82 5.74 22.84
N TYR A 4 -6.60 5.30 22.55
CA TYR A 4 -6.30 4.65 21.28
C TYR A 4 -6.91 3.24 21.23
N ILE A 5 -7.20 2.75 20.02
CA ILE A 5 -7.84 1.44 19.81
C ILE A 5 -7.06 0.28 20.45
N TYR A 6 -5.73 0.30 20.40
CA TYR A 6 -4.85 -0.72 21.00
C TYR A 6 -4.85 -0.71 22.54
N GLN A 7 -5.44 0.32 23.16
CA GLN A 7 -5.56 0.43 24.61
C GLN A 7 -6.91 -0.13 25.12
N GLN A 8 -7.77 -0.63 24.24
CA GLN A 8 -9.00 -1.31 24.63
C GLN A 8 -8.70 -2.75 25.08
N ALA A 9 -9.44 -3.23 26.07
CA ALA A 9 -9.22 -4.56 26.62
C ALA A 9 -9.58 -5.66 25.61
N GLU A 10 -10.54 -5.39 24.73
CA GLU A 10 -10.93 -6.28 23.64
C GLU A 10 -10.02 -6.17 22.41
N TRP A 11 -8.90 -5.44 22.44
CA TRP A 11 -7.96 -5.48 21.32
C TRP A 11 -7.24 -6.84 21.26
N PRO A 12 -7.14 -7.51 20.09
CA PRO A 12 -7.63 -7.11 18.76
C PRO A 12 -9.04 -7.66 18.41
N ASP A 13 -9.70 -8.36 19.33
CA ASP A 13 -11.03 -8.97 19.20
C ASP A 13 -12.19 -7.96 19.25
N PHE A 14 -12.30 -7.13 18.21
CA PHE A 14 -13.35 -6.12 18.11
C PHE A 14 -14.76 -6.73 18.09
N ARG A 15 -15.69 -6.02 18.73
CA ARG A 15 -17.13 -6.27 18.63
C ARG A 15 -17.78 -5.12 17.87
N TRP A 16 -18.59 -5.43 16.88
CA TRP A 16 -19.33 -4.44 16.10
C TRP A 16 -20.79 -4.84 15.96
N ASP A 17 -21.66 -3.84 15.82
CA ASP A 17 -23.07 -4.03 15.51
C ASP A 17 -23.20 -4.31 14.01
N LYS A 18 -23.61 -5.55 13.67
CA LYS A 18 -23.80 -5.97 12.29
C LYS A 18 -24.95 -5.21 11.63
N ASP A 19 -26.05 -4.96 12.33
CA ASP A 19 -27.23 -4.34 11.76
C ASP A 19 -26.96 -2.87 11.44
N ALA A 20 -26.14 -2.20 12.28
CA ALA A 20 -25.72 -0.82 12.04
C ALA A 20 -24.89 -0.63 10.76
N ILE A 21 -24.09 -1.61 10.36
CA ILE A 21 -23.19 -1.50 9.18
C ILE A 21 -23.67 -2.28 7.95
N SER A 22 -24.66 -3.15 8.09
CA SER A 22 -25.06 -4.09 7.02
C SER A 22 -25.51 -3.38 5.75
N HIS A 23 -26.25 -2.28 5.87
CA HIS A 23 -26.72 -1.50 4.72
C HIS A 23 -25.56 -0.90 3.92
N GLU A 24 -24.63 -0.22 4.59
CA GLU A 24 -23.48 0.40 3.93
C GLU A 24 -22.54 -0.65 3.35
N LEU A 25 -22.31 -1.75 4.06
CA LEU A 25 -21.51 -2.86 3.56
C LEU A 25 -22.11 -3.47 2.29
N ALA A 26 -23.43 -3.67 2.25
CA ALA A 26 -24.12 -4.16 1.06
C ALA A 26 -23.99 -3.18 -0.12
N ALA A 27 -24.14 -1.88 0.13
CA ALA A 27 -23.99 -0.84 -0.88
C ALA A 27 -22.57 -0.78 -1.45
N VAL A 28 -21.54 -0.93 -0.60
CA VAL A 28 -20.13 -1.00 -1.01
C VAL A 28 -19.88 -2.24 -1.86
N ARG A 29 -20.29 -3.43 -1.39
CA ARG A 29 -20.13 -4.69 -2.12
C ARG A 29 -20.82 -4.67 -3.49
N HIS A 30 -22.02 -4.09 -3.58
CA HIS A 30 -22.71 -3.94 -4.86
C HIS A 30 -21.92 -3.06 -5.84
N ARG A 31 -21.36 -1.93 -5.39
CA ARG A 31 -20.52 -1.05 -6.23
C ARG A 31 -19.22 -1.74 -6.64
N GLN A 32 -18.58 -2.45 -5.72
CA GLN A 32 -17.37 -3.25 -5.99
C GLN A 32 -17.65 -4.31 -7.06
N GLY A 33 -18.75 -5.05 -6.95
CA GLY A 33 -19.15 -6.04 -7.96
C GLY A 33 -19.36 -5.44 -9.34
N ARG A 34 -20.02 -4.27 -9.43
CA ARG A 34 -20.17 -3.56 -10.72
C ARG A 34 -18.85 -3.10 -11.31
N LEU A 35 -17.91 -2.67 -10.47
CA LEU A 35 -16.57 -2.28 -10.93
C LEU A 35 -15.82 -3.49 -11.49
N LEU A 36 -15.80 -4.61 -10.75
CA LEU A 36 -15.16 -5.85 -11.18
C LEU A 36 -15.75 -6.35 -12.51
N GLY A 37 -17.07 -6.38 -12.65
CA GLY A 37 -17.71 -6.80 -13.90
C GLY A 37 -17.36 -5.90 -15.09
N ARG A 38 -17.21 -4.58 -14.89
CA ARG A 38 -16.72 -3.68 -15.93
C ARG A 38 -15.24 -3.94 -16.26
N MET A 39 -14.40 -4.14 -15.25
CA MET A 39 -12.98 -4.46 -15.43
C MET A 39 -12.78 -5.78 -16.18
N GLU A 40 -13.65 -6.77 -15.96
CA GLU A 40 -13.63 -8.05 -16.67
C GLU A 40 -13.96 -7.89 -18.16
N SER A 41 -14.84 -6.94 -18.51
CA SER A 41 -15.19 -6.63 -19.90
C SER A 41 -14.12 -5.85 -20.66
N LEU A 42 -13.15 -5.25 -19.97
CA LEU A 42 -12.01 -4.58 -20.60
C LEU A 42 -11.01 -5.60 -21.14
N GLY A 43 -10.42 -5.28 -22.30
CA GLY A 43 -9.26 -6.01 -22.81
C GLY A 43 -8.06 -5.93 -21.87
N PHE A 44 -7.11 -6.86 -22.01
CA PHE A 44 -5.94 -6.99 -21.13
C PHE A 44 -5.15 -5.68 -21.00
N ASP A 45 -4.90 -5.00 -22.13
CA ASP A 45 -4.10 -3.77 -22.14
C ASP A 45 -4.77 -2.64 -21.35
N PHE A 46 -6.07 -2.43 -21.54
CA PHE A 46 -6.84 -1.42 -20.80
C PHE A 46 -6.93 -1.74 -19.31
N ARG A 47 -7.00 -3.03 -18.94
CA ARG A 47 -6.98 -3.45 -17.54
C ARG A 47 -5.63 -3.15 -16.89
N SER A 48 -4.53 -3.49 -17.57
CA SER A 48 -3.18 -3.23 -17.10
C SER A 48 -2.91 -1.74 -16.93
N GLU A 49 -3.34 -0.90 -17.89
CA GLU A 49 -3.21 0.54 -17.79
C GLU A 49 -4.04 1.12 -16.62
N ALA A 50 -5.27 0.64 -16.41
CA ALA A 50 -6.10 1.08 -15.28
C ALA A 50 -5.48 0.72 -13.92
N VAL A 51 -4.87 -0.48 -13.80
CA VAL A 51 -4.13 -0.88 -12.60
C VAL A 51 -2.90 -0.01 -12.40
N LEU A 52 -2.12 0.22 -13.46
CA LEU A 52 -0.94 1.10 -13.42
C LEU A 52 -1.32 2.51 -12.93
N GLN A 53 -2.38 3.09 -13.49
CA GLN A 53 -2.86 4.41 -13.10
C GLN A 53 -3.30 4.44 -11.63
N THR A 54 -4.06 3.44 -11.20
CA THR A 54 -4.58 3.37 -9.82
C THR A 54 -3.45 3.26 -8.80
N LEU A 55 -2.50 2.35 -9.03
CA LEU A 55 -1.36 2.17 -8.11
C LEU A 55 -0.43 3.38 -8.11
N THR A 56 -0.25 4.05 -9.25
CA THR A 56 0.52 5.30 -9.32
C THR A 56 -0.12 6.36 -8.45
N GLU A 57 -1.45 6.50 -8.52
CA GLU A 57 -2.18 7.48 -7.71
C GLU A 57 -2.14 7.12 -6.22
N ASP A 58 -2.31 5.85 -5.86
CA ASP A 58 -2.26 5.38 -4.48
C ASP A 58 -0.89 5.67 -3.83
N VAL A 59 0.20 5.42 -4.55
CA VAL A 59 1.56 5.73 -4.07
C VAL A 59 1.72 7.24 -3.87
N ILE A 60 1.37 8.04 -4.87
CA ILE A 60 1.53 9.50 -4.81
C ILE A 60 0.71 10.09 -3.66
N LYS A 61 -0.57 9.71 -3.55
CA LYS A 61 -1.47 10.26 -2.52
C LYS A 61 -1.14 9.77 -1.12
N SER A 62 -0.68 8.54 -0.96
CA SER A 62 -0.22 8.06 0.35
C SER A 62 1.05 8.80 0.77
N SER A 63 2.00 9.00 -0.13
CA SER A 63 3.22 9.77 0.15
C SER A 63 2.92 11.24 0.47
N GLU A 64 1.99 11.89 -0.25
CA GLU A 64 1.59 13.28 0.02
C GLU A 64 1.00 13.45 1.44
N ILE A 65 0.27 12.45 1.95
CA ILE A 65 -0.26 12.47 3.33
C ILE A 65 0.88 12.47 4.35
N GLU A 66 1.97 11.76 4.07
CA GLU A 66 3.18 11.73 4.90
C GLU A 66 4.09 12.95 4.68
N GLY A 67 3.71 13.88 3.79
CA GLY A 67 4.47 15.08 3.46
C GLY A 67 5.57 14.85 2.40
N GLU A 68 5.62 13.67 1.79
CA GLU A 68 6.58 13.31 0.75
C GLU A 68 6.02 13.62 -0.65
N ASN A 69 6.82 14.26 -1.49
CA ASN A 69 6.42 14.61 -2.86
C ASN A 69 7.27 13.83 -3.87
N LEU A 70 6.73 12.72 -4.34
CA LEU A 70 7.40 11.82 -5.28
C LEU A 70 7.13 12.24 -6.74
N ASP A 71 8.14 12.02 -7.59
CA ASP A 71 7.97 12.22 -9.03
C ASP A 71 7.02 11.16 -9.61
N ARG A 72 5.88 11.63 -10.14
CA ARG A 72 4.82 10.78 -10.71
C ARG A 72 5.31 9.90 -11.85
N GLU A 73 6.17 10.41 -12.73
CA GLU A 73 6.68 9.64 -13.87
C GLU A 73 7.63 8.55 -13.40
N GLN A 74 8.47 8.83 -12.39
CA GLN A 74 9.32 7.81 -11.77
C GLN A 74 8.49 6.72 -11.08
N VAL A 75 7.45 7.09 -10.33
CA VAL A 75 6.52 6.13 -9.68
C VAL A 75 5.84 5.26 -10.73
N ARG A 76 5.25 5.88 -11.77
CA ARG A 76 4.57 5.17 -12.88
C ARG A 76 5.53 4.20 -13.56
N SER A 77 6.72 4.66 -13.93
CA SER A 77 7.78 3.85 -14.55
C SER A 77 8.16 2.64 -13.69
N SER A 78 8.36 2.85 -12.39
CA SER A 78 8.72 1.79 -11.43
C SER A 78 7.62 0.73 -11.28
N ILE A 79 6.35 1.15 -11.25
CA ILE A 79 5.20 0.24 -11.17
C ILE A 79 5.04 -0.54 -12.49
N ALA A 80 5.07 0.13 -13.63
CA ALA A 80 4.91 -0.49 -14.95
C ALA A 80 5.97 -1.57 -15.20
N ARG A 81 7.23 -1.31 -14.83
CA ARG A 81 8.31 -2.32 -14.87
C ARG A 81 7.97 -3.57 -14.05
N ARG A 82 7.41 -3.42 -12.85
CA ARG A 82 6.99 -4.54 -11.98
C ARG A 82 5.69 -5.22 -12.40
N LEU A 83 4.90 -4.58 -13.26
CA LEU A 83 3.75 -5.20 -13.92
C LEU A 83 4.13 -5.91 -15.23
N GLY A 84 5.40 -5.83 -15.65
CA GLY A 84 5.88 -6.46 -16.89
C GLY A 84 5.41 -5.73 -18.15
N MET A 85 5.05 -4.45 -18.04
CA MET A 85 4.62 -3.62 -19.17
C MET A 85 5.85 -3.13 -19.94
N ASP A 86 5.79 -3.18 -21.27
CA ASP A 86 6.83 -2.59 -22.13
C ASP A 86 6.58 -1.08 -22.25
N ILE A 87 7.49 -0.29 -21.68
CA ILE A 87 7.41 1.18 -21.65
C ILE A 87 8.68 1.85 -22.21
N GLY A 88 9.51 1.11 -22.96
CA GLY A 88 10.71 1.65 -23.59
C GLY A 88 11.83 2.01 -22.60
N ALA A 89 12.62 3.04 -22.94
CA ALA A 89 13.79 3.45 -22.14
C ALA A 89 13.37 4.14 -20.84
N LEU A 90 13.78 3.55 -19.71
CA LEU A 90 13.44 4.06 -18.38
C LEU A 90 14.51 5.00 -17.84
N ALA A 91 14.09 6.16 -17.35
CA ALA A 91 14.95 7.00 -16.53
C ALA A 91 15.34 6.25 -15.23
N PRO A 92 16.54 6.51 -14.68
CA PRO A 92 16.89 6.04 -13.34
C PRO A 92 15.82 6.50 -12.34
N VAL A 93 15.31 5.56 -11.54
CA VAL A 93 14.32 5.84 -10.49
C VAL A 93 15.07 6.01 -9.17
N ASP A 94 14.69 7.03 -8.39
CA ASP A 94 15.22 7.23 -7.05
C ASP A 94 14.97 6.01 -6.15
N ARG A 95 15.92 5.68 -5.28
CA ARG A 95 15.81 4.57 -4.35
C ARG A 95 14.65 4.74 -3.37
N ASP A 96 14.33 5.98 -3.01
CA ASP A 96 13.23 6.27 -2.09
C ASP A 96 11.87 5.96 -2.76
N VAL A 97 11.73 6.29 -4.05
CA VAL A 97 10.57 5.89 -4.88
C VAL A 97 10.47 4.37 -4.97
N GLU A 98 11.61 3.71 -5.22
CA GLU A 98 11.66 2.27 -5.40
C GLU A 98 11.19 1.51 -4.15
N GLY A 99 11.58 1.97 -2.97
CA GLY A 99 11.19 1.39 -1.69
C GLY A 99 9.69 1.52 -1.40
N VAL A 100 9.11 2.70 -1.65
CA VAL A 100 7.66 2.93 -1.48
C VAL A 100 6.86 2.08 -2.46
N VAL A 101 7.26 2.03 -3.73
CA VAL A 101 6.60 1.24 -4.77
C VAL A 101 6.64 -0.26 -4.44
N GLU A 102 7.79 -0.77 -4.00
CA GLU A 102 7.93 -2.18 -3.61
C GLU A 102 7.02 -2.55 -2.44
N MET A 103 7.00 -1.74 -1.39
CA MET A 103 6.13 -1.93 -0.24
C MET A 103 4.64 -1.90 -0.63
N MET A 104 4.22 -0.91 -1.41
CA MET A 104 2.82 -0.77 -1.84
C MET A 104 2.37 -1.93 -2.73
N LEU A 105 3.25 -2.42 -3.62
CA LEU A 105 2.95 -3.58 -4.45
C LEU A 105 2.87 -4.87 -3.64
N ASP A 106 3.73 -5.05 -2.64
CA ASP A 106 3.62 -6.19 -1.74
C ASP A 106 2.31 -6.13 -0.93
N ALA A 107 1.97 -4.97 -0.37
CA ALA A 107 0.74 -4.77 0.40
C ALA A 107 -0.52 -5.04 -0.44
N THR A 108 -0.54 -4.58 -1.69
CA THR A 108 -1.72 -4.71 -2.57
C THR A 108 -1.83 -6.08 -3.24
N LYS A 109 -0.72 -6.77 -3.55
CA LYS A 109 -0.76 -8.11 -4.16
C LYS A 109 -0.91 -9.22 -3.14
N HIS A 110 -0.31 -9.06 -1.95
CA HIS A 110 -0.30 -10.07 -0.89
C HIS A 110 -1.16 -9.62 0.30
N TYR A 111 -2.29 -8.95 0.03
CA TYR A 111 -3.19 -8.44 1.07
C TYR A 111 -3.85 -9.56 1.91
N ALA A 112 -3.95 -10.76 1.35
CA ALA A 112 -4.53 -11.92 2.02
C ALA A 112 -3.51 -12.66 2.90
N ASP A 113 -2.22 -12.38 2.71
CA ASP A 113 -1.16 -13.00 3.49
C ASP A 113 -1.04 -12.31 4.84
N SER A 114 -0.73 -13.07 5.88
CA SER A 114 -0.53 -12.55 7.23
C SER A 114 0.58 -11.48 7.27
N LEU A 115 0.36 -10.44 8.07
CA LEU A 115 1.39 -9.44 8.36
C LEU A 115 2.32 -9.98 9.46
N THR A 116 3.41 -10.63 9.06
CA THR A 116 4.44 -11.12 9.99
C THR A 116 5.42 -10.01 10.38
N GLU A 117 6.18 -10.20 11.46
CA GLU A 117 7.25 -9.28 11.86
C GLU A 117 8.29 -9.11 10.76
N GLU A 118 8.68 -10.19 10.10
CA GLU A 118 9.65 -10.16 9.00
C GLU A 118 9.14 -9.32 7.84
N ARG A 119 7.87 -9.48 7.46
CA ARG A 119 7.23 -8.70 6.39
C ARG A 119 7.16 -7.22 6.75
N LEU A 120 6.76 -6.91 7.98
CA LEU A 120 6.72 -5.53 8.48
C LEU A 120 8.10 -4.88 8.49
N PHE A 121 9.14 -5.60 8.91
CA PHE A 121 10.52 -5.09 8.92
C PHE A 121 11.13 -4.99 7.52
N ALA A 122 10.73 -5.86 6.59
CA ALA A 122 11.09 -5.73 5.19
C ALA A 122 10.52 -4.44 4.59
N TRP A 123 9.24 -4.13 4.85
CA TRP A 123 8.62 -2.86 4.45
C TRP A 123 9.35 -1.65 5.06
N HIS A 124 9.63 -1.69 6.36
CA HIS A 124 10.38 -0.62 7.01
C HIS A 124 11.80 -0.44 6.41
N ALA A 125 12.49 -1.54 6.09
CA ALA A 125 13.81 -1.48 5.47
C ALA A 125 13.76 -0.96 4.03
N ALA A 126 12.69 -1.24 3.29
CA ALA A 126 12.46 -0.71 1.95
C ALA A 126 12.24 0.81 1.98
N LEU A 127 11.44 1.31 2.92
CA LEU A 127 11.20 2.74 3.11
C LEU A 127 12.43 3.50 3.62
N PHE A 128 13.29 2.83 4.39
CA PHE A 128 14.43 3.46 5.06
C PHE A 128 15.75 2.74 4.78
N PRO A 129 16.21 2.72 3.53
CA PRO A 129 17.34 1.90 3.09
C PRO A 129 18.67 2.28 3.75
N THR A 130 18.82 3.56 4.13
CA THR A 130 20.02 4.08 4.81
C THR A 130 19.91 4.01 6.34
N GLY A 131 18.75 3.61 6.87
CA GLY A 131 18.44 3.67 8.30
C GLY A 131 18.42 5.09 8.85
N ARG A 132 18.17 6.10 8.00
CA ARG A 132 18.09 7.51 8.37
C ARG A 132 16.91 8.18 7.66
N ASN A 133 16.30 9.17 8.33
CA ASN A 133 15.41 10.15 7.72
C ASN A 133 16.12 11.52 7.84
N GLY A 134 16.67 12.01 6.73
CA GLY A 134 17.59 13.15 6.74
C GLY A 134 18.80 12.92 7.65
N MET A 135 19.01 13.84 8.61
CA MET A 135 20.11 13.72 9.59
C MET A 135 19.77 12.77 10.76
N SER A 136 18.50 12.43 10.95
CA SER A 136 18.01 11.64 12.07
C SER A 136 18.20 10.14 11.80
N ARG A 137 18.76 9.41 12.76
CA ARG A 137 18.87 7.95 12.67
C ARG A 137 17.51 7.32 12.95
N ILE A 138 17.09 6.41 12.09
CA ILE A 138 15.89 5.60 12.29
C ILE A 138 16.32 4.35 13.05
N LEU A 139 15.66 4.12 14.19
CA LEU A 139 15.86 2.88 14.93
C LEU A 139 15.17 1.77 14.16
N ARG A 140 15.94 0.75 13.77
CA ARG A 140 15.33 -0.50 13.33
C ARG A 140 14.54 -1.05 14.52
N PRO A 141 13.24 -1.34 14.38
CA PRO A 141 12.53 -1.99 15.47
C PRO A 141 13.23 -3.31 15.76
N SER A 142 13.72 -3.48 16.99
CA SER A 142 14.22 -4.75 17.50
C SER A 142 13.11 -5.36 18.34
N CYS A 143 12.57 -6.51 17.94
CA CYS A 143 11.56 -7.19 18.75
C CYS A 143 12.25 -7.74 20.01
N GLY A 144 12.15 -7.00 21.10
CA GLY A 144 12.63 -7.37 22.42
C GLY A 144 11.45 -7.54 23.38
N LYS A 145 11.06 -8.80 23.59
CA LYS A 145 10.27 -9.32 24.73
C LYS A 145 8.97 -8.57 25.07
N TYR A 146 7.94 -8.71 24.24
CA TYR A 146 6.56 -8.65 24.73
C TYR A 146 5.74 -9.74 24.03
N ALA A 147 5.98 -10.98 24.47
CA ALA A 147 5.09 -12.12 24.32
C ALA A 147 4.45 -12.40 25.68
#